data_AF-A0A8B7DXL6-F1
#
_entry.id   AF-A0A8B7DXL6-F1
#
_cell.length_a   1.000
_cell.length_b   1.000
_cell.length_c   1.000
_cell.angle_alpha   90.00
_cell.angle_beta   90.00
_cell.angle_gamma   90.00
#
_symmetry.space_group_name_H-M   'P 1'
#
loop_
_entity.id
_entity.type
_entity.pdbx_description
1 polymer ?
#
loop_
_entity_poly.entity_id
_entity_poly.type
_entity_poly.pdbx_seq_one_letter_code
_entity_poly.pdbx_strand_id
1 'polypeptide(L)'
;MPYFAKDHNEFLKCFCICCMKKSNDLRCIQTKCNKPGPKQAKNYESLIKRFFWENYSVENSDLPKMLCSNCRKNLVSLEKTDSKRFLFKARPKYEGLNTRVIRGGKCECFICVNGRKNGTETATLPPMVSYETNADIDQSHSNLNLSTTNENLVLCRSCFQQIGKGIKHPCTKLAKQRNLMHIVQSTSPVTKEKILSTTINNLVTHDAKITLNTFGPKKLVVSIGVVEPKTPYFSHSKLKQLQSKLHTSDNKMLEIARFIRVNGGRKSVEPCIVDKLLKIIEKNLFEDTNQGFNFVNSYLSTINLARVPYQGKHRLEGNASNKFLKKLDCFQIYLDEHNIIGGKYMKALRDFSDVVHGCFGKILNPNYSDYIKRFSQSFRDLGSNIPLKVHIVEHHVEEFIVMKGGKFEFFHYKSKDDSIWALYSCRPTLSSSIKKKANV
;
A
#
# COMPACT_ATOMS: atom_id res chain seq x y z
N MET A 1 32.75 32.97 -2.61
CA MET A 1 33.68 31.96 -2.05
C MET A 1 34.41 31.31 -3.20
N PRO A 2 35.75 31.31 -3.25
CA PRO A 2 36.48 30.65 -4.33
C PRO A 2 36.18 29.15 -4.27
N TYR A 3 35.69 28.60 -5.39
CA TYR A 3 35.44 27.17 -5.55
C TYR A 3 36.80 26.45 -5.59
N PHE A 4 37.31 26.05 -4.44
CA PHE A 4 38.47 25.16 -4.39
C PHE A 4 38.09 23.82 -5.01
N ALA A 5 38.91 23.33 -5.94
CA ALA A 5 38.71 22.01 -6.53
C ALA A 5 38.84 20.95 -5.44
N LYS A 6 37.85 20.04 -5.35
CA LYS A 6 37.85 18.97 -4.36
C LYS A 6 39.10 18.12 -4.46
N ASP A 7 39.69 17.79 -3.32
CA ASP A 7 40.81 16.87 -3.24
C ASP A 7 40.35 15.40 -3.34
N HIS A 8 41.31 14.46 -3.38
CA HIS A 8 40.99 13.03 -3.46
C HIS A 8 40.13 12.56 -2.28
N ASN A 9 40.44 13.03 -1.07
CA ASN A 9 39.72 12.65 0.15
C ASN A 9 38.26 13.14 0.14
N GLU A 10 38.00 14.31 -0.42
CA GLU A 10 36.66 14.85 -0.62
C GLU A 10 35.89 14.08 -1.68
N PHE A 11 36.56 13.59 -2.73
CA PHE A 11 35.91 12.72 -3.72
C PHE A 11 35.52 11.36 -3.12
N LEU A 12 36.31 10.78 -2.21
CA LEU A 12 35.96 9.53 -1.52
C LEU A 12 34.68 9.64 -0.66
N LYS A 13 34.34 10.85 -0.22
CA LYS A 13 33.09 11.13 0.50
C LYS A 13 31.87 11.27 -0.44
N CYS A 14 32.08 11.31 -1.74
CA CYS A 14 30.99 11.47 -2.72
C CYS A 14 30.41 10.15 -3.21
N PHE A 15 30.99 9.00 -2.85
CA PHE A 15 30.60 7.68 -3.38
C PHE A 15 30.26 6.68 -2.27
N CYS A 16 29.31 5.80 -2.57
CA CYS A 16 29.00 4.65 -1.72
C CYS A 16 29.99 3.50 -1.94
N ILE A 17 30.60 2.95 -0.88
CA ILE A 17 31.54 1.81 -0.99
C ILE A 17 30.90 0.54 -1.58
N CYS A 18 29.61 0.30 -1.41
CA CYS A 18 28.99 -0.93 -1.92
C CYS A 18 28.56 -0.85 -3.38
N CYS A 19 28.18 0.34 -3.87
CA CYS A 19 27.55 0.48 -5.18
C CYS A 19 28.16 1.57 -6.09
N MET A 20 29.13 2.33 -5.60
CA MET A 20 29.83 3.40 -6.32
C MET A 20 28.93 4.47 -6.94
N LYS A 21 27.70 4.60 -6.43
CA LYS A 21 26.78 5.68 -6.82
C LYS A 21 27.08 6.93 -6.01
N LYS A 22 27.09 8.09 -6.70
CA LYS A 22 26.93 9.40 -6.08
C LYS A 22 25.50 9.51 -5.57
N SER A 23 25.32 9.95 -4.34
CA SER A 23 23.99 10.17 -3.78
C SER A 23 24.03 11.29 -2.75
N ASN A 24 22.92 12.02 -2.64
CA ASN A 24 22.76 13.07 -1.63
C ASN A 24 22.48 12.49 -0.23
N ASP A 25 22.21 11.18 -0.14
CA ASP A 25 21.83 10.50 1.11
C ASP A 25 22.98 9.74 1.78
N LEU A 26 24.23 9.96 1.36
CA LEU A 26 25.42 9.29 1.87
C LEU A 26 25.65 9.60 3.36
N ARG A 27 26.03 8.58 4.15
CA ARG A 27 26.45 8.74 5.54
C ARG A 27 27.77 8.04 5.80
N CYS A 28 28.54 8.57 6.74
CA CYS A 28 29.84 8.03 7.13
C CYS A 28 29.67 6.63 7.76
N ILE A 29 30.60 5.75 7.44
CA ILE A 29 30.67 4.38 7.97
C ILE A 29 31.07 4.39 9.44
N GLN A 30 31.89 5.36 9.85
CA GLN A 30 32.16 5.65 11.25
C GLN A 30 31.01 6.48 11.82
N THR A 31 30.26 5.91 12.74
CA THR A 31 29.42 6.70 13.66
C THR A 31 29.98 6.54 15.07
N LYS A 32 31.09 7.21 15.40
CA LYS A 32 31.39 7.47 16.82
C LYS A 32 30.44 8.57 17.29
N CYS A 33 29.31 8.19 17.88
CA CYS A 33 28.45 9.15 18.58
C CYS A 33 28.99 9.31 20.01
N ASN A 34 29.70 10.41 20.28
CA ASN A 34 30.07 10.81 21.66
C ASN A 34 28.86 11.36 22.45
N LYS A 35 27.63 10.92 22.16
CA LYS A 35 26.43 11.35 22.91
C LYS A 35 25.89 10.18 23.72
N PRO A 36 25.79 10.30 25.06
CA PRO A 36 25.20 9.27 25.89
C PRO A 36 23.69 9.23 25.62
N GLY A 37 23.23 8.16 24.98
CA GLY A 37 21.83 7.93 24.68
C GLY A 37 21.62 6.50 24.17
N PRO A 38 20.39 5.96 24.22
CA PRO A 38 20.09 4.53 24.05
C PRO A 38 20.24 4.00 22.61
N LYS A 39 20.77 4.79 21.68
CA LYS A 39 21.04 4.37 20.30
C LYS A 39 22.53 4.14 20.14
N GLN A 40 22.99 2.94 20.53
CA GLN A 40 24.33 2.47 20.18
C GLN A 40 24.55 2.67 18.67
N ALA A 41 25.64 3.34 18.33
CA ALA A 41 25.99 3.56 16.95
C ALA A 41 26.39 2.23 16.31
N LYS A 42 25.72 1.86 15.21
CA LYS A 42 26.00 0.61 14.51
C LYS A 42 27.38 0.68 13.85
N ASN A 43 28.21 -0.33 14.10
CA ASN A 43 29.51 -0.47 13.45
C ASN A 43 29.32 -0.99 12.02
N TYR A 44 29.24 -0.09 11.04
CA TYR A 44 29.06 -0.49 9.64
C TYR A 44 30.33 -1.10 9.03
N GLU A 45 31.51 -0.84 9.60
CA GLU A 45 32.76 -1.43 9.11
C GLU A 45 32.76 -2.94 9.32
N SER A 46 32.34 -3.43 10.50
CA SER A 46 32.26 -4.87 10.76
C SER A 46 31.25 -5.57 9.85
N LEU A 47 30.12 -4.92 9.54
CA LEU A 47 29.13 -5.45 8.60
C LEU A 47 29.66 -5.51 7.16
N ILE A 48 30.45 -4.51 6.74
CA ILE A 48 31.09 -4.52 5.42
C ILE A 48 32.12 -5.66 5.36
N LYS A 49 32.98 -5.80 6.38
CA LYS A 49 33.97 -6.88 6.47
C LYS A 49 33.31 -8.26 6.38
N ARG A 50 32.22 -8.46 7.13
CA ARG A 50 31.53 -9.76 7.21
C ARG A 50 30.74 -10.14 5.95
N PHE A 51 30.06 -9.18 5.31
CA PHE A 51 29.05 -9.48 4.28
C PHE A 51 29.36 -8.94 2.88
N PHE A 52 30.39 -8.11 2.73
CA PHE A 52 30.72 -7.48 1.46
C PHE A 52 32.18 -7.68 1.09
N TRP A 53 33.12 -7.19 1.89
CA TRP A 53 34.54 -7.30 1.58
C TRP A 53 35.38 -7.36 2.85
N GLU A 54 35.93 -8.53 3.13
CA GLU A 54 36.71 -8.85 4.33
C GLU A 54 37.92 -7.92 4.52
N ASN A 55 38.59 -7.55 3.44
CA ASN A 55 39.78 -6.70 3.46
C ASN A 55 39.46 -5.19 3.50
N TYR A 56 38.19 -4.81 3.65
CA TYR A 56 37.82 -3.40 3.76
C TYR A 56 38.36 -2.79 5.05
N SER A 57 38.95 -1.59 4.99
CA SER A 57 39.29 -0.79 6.18
C SER A 57 38.93 0.66 5.94
N VAL A 58 38.32 1.32 6.94
CA VAL A 58 37.99 2.76 6.86
C VAL A 58 39.25 3.63 6.94
N GLU A 59 40.32 3.10 7.52
CA GLU A 59 41.61 3.78 7.64
C GLU A 59 42.34 3.85 6.30
N ASN A 60 41.97 3.00 5.33
CA ASN A 60 42.53 3.05 3.99
C ASN A 60 42.15 4.37 3.30
N SER A 61 43.17 5.14 2.92
CA SER A 61 43.04 6.46 2.29
C SER A 61 42.46 6.43 0.90
N ASP A 62 42.37 5.25 0.27
CA ASP A 62 42.04 5.09 -1.14
C ASP A 62 40.60 4.60 -1.38
N LEU A 63 39.89 4.30 -0.29
CA LEU A 63 38.57 3.69 -0.33
C LEU A 63 37.45 4.66 0.08
N PRO A 64 36.27 4.58 -0.57
CA PRO A 64 35.11 5.35 -0.15
C PRO A 64 34.75 5.13 1.33
N LYS A 65 34.45 6.24 2.03
CA LYS A 65 34.17 6.25 3.48
C LYS A 65 32.67 6.38 3.80
N MET A 66 31.82 6.25 2.78
CA MET A 66 30.38 6.53 2.88
C MET A 66 29.52 5.38 2.38
N LEU A 67 28.30 5.30 2.89
CA LEU A 67 27.25 4.37 2.46
C LEU A 67 25.94 5.10 2.13
N CYS A 68 25.27 4.71 1.05
CA CYS A 68 23.90 5.18 0.77
C CYS A 68 22.86 4.49 1.65
N SER A 69 21.64 5.02 1.72
CA SER A 69 20.59 4.47 2.59
C SER A 69 20.19 3.04 2.20
N ASN A 70 20.21 2.72 0.90
CA ASN A 70 19.83 1.41 0.40
C ASN A 70 20.85 0.32 0.79
N CYS A 71 22.15 0.59 0.59
CA CYS A 71 23.21 -0.34 0.98
C CYS A 71 23.28 -0.53 2.50
N ARG A 72 22.98 0.51 3.28
CA ARG A 72 22.82 0.39 4.75
C ARG A 72 21.68 -0.53 5.15
N LYS A 73 20.51 -0.39 4.51
CA LYS A 73 19.36 -1.29 4.78
C LYS A 73 19.72 -2.74 4.44
N ASN A 74 20.38 -2.97 3.30
CA ASN A 74 20.80 -4.31 2.91
C ASN A 74 21.77 -4.94 3.91
N LEU A 75 22.79 -4.20 4.36
CA LEU A 75 23.74 -4.69 5.38
C LEU A 75 23.05 -5.03 6.70
N VAL A 76 22.08 -4.21 7.15
CA VAL A 76 21.31 -4.48 8.37
C VAL A 76 20.34 -5.65 8.20
N SER A 77 19.77 -5.85 7.02
CA SER A 77 18.92 -7.01 6.75
C SER A 77 19.73 -8.31 6.80
N LEU A 78 20.95 -8.32 6.25
CA LEU A 78 21.86 -9.48 6.31
C LEU A 78 22.27 -9.81 7.75
N GLU A 79 22.51 -8.79 8.57
CA GLU A 79 22.77 -8.95 10.01
C GLU A 79 21.62 -9.66 10.74
N LYS A 80 20.36 -9.36 10.39
CA LYS A 80 19.18 -9.95 11.06
C LYS A 80 18.86 -11.37 10.62
N THR A 81 19.12 -11.72 9.37
CA THR A 81 18.77 -13.05 8.82
C THR A 81 19.92 -14.05 8.92
N ASP A 82 21.08 -13.63 9.43
CA ASP A 82 22.37 -14.35 9.45
C ASP A 82 22.65 -15.17 8.19
N SER A 83 22.17 -14.66 7.06
CA SER A 83 22.16 -15.41 5.81
C SER A 83 23.41 -15.08 5.03
N LYS A 84 24.20 -16.09 4.67
CA LYS A 84 25.25 -15.99 3.62
C LYS A 84 24.68 -15.72 2.22
N ARG A 85 23.35 -15.50 2.09
CA ARG A 85 22.73 -15.10 0.82
C ARG A 85 23.24 -13.71 0.44
N PHE A 86 24.17 -13.67 -0.51
CA PHE A 86 24.76 -12.45 -1.04
C PHE A 86 23.71 -11.56 -1.72
N LEU A 87 23.15 -10.59 -0.98
CA LEU A 87 22.40 -9.48 -1.59
C LEU A 87 23.30 -8.64 -2.52
N PHE A 88 24.61 -8.65 -2.26
CA PHE A 88 25.62 -8.08 -3.14
C PHE A 88 26.15 -9.17 -4.06
N LYS A 89 25.67 -9.24 -5.30
CA LYS A 89 26.10 -10.26 -6.28
C LYS A 89 27.53 -10.04 -6.80
N ALA A 90 28.01 -8.81 -6.71
CA ALA A 90 29.34 -8.42 -7.11
C ALA A 90 29.76 -7.15 -6.36
N ARG A 91 31.06 -6.89 -6.30
CA ARG A 91 31.63 -5.63 -5.79
C ARG A 91 32.51 -4.95 -6.83
N PRO A 92 32.69 -3.64 -6.74
CA PRO A 92 33.78 -2.96 -7.44
C PRO A 92 35.14 -3.61 -7.15
N LYS A 93 35.97 -3.73 -8.19
CA LYS A 93 37.38 -4.13 -8.07
C LYS A 93 38.17 -2.95 -7.50
N TYR A 94 38.43 -2.98 -6.20
CA TYR A 94 39.16 -1.93 -5.48
C TYR A 94 40.67 -2.15 -5.54
N GLU A 95 41.11 -3.39 -5.76
CA GLU A 95 42.50 -3.87 -5.74
C GLU A 95 43.38 -3.30 -6.87
N GLY A 96 42.81 -2.55 -7.82
CA GLY A 96 43.52 -1.94 -8.95
C GLY A 96 43.32 -0.42 -9.06
N LEU A 97 42.79 0.23 -8.03
CA LEU A 97 42.63 1.68 -8.03
C LEU A 97 43.99 2.36 -7.82
N ASN A 98 44.62 2.81 -8.91
CA ASN A 98 45.82 3.64 -8.84
C ASN A 98 45.47 5.01 -8.23
N THR A 99 45.76 5.19 -6.95
CA THR A 99 45.51 6.42 -6.17
C THR A 99 46.71 7.36 -6.07
N ARG A 100 47.85 7.00 -6.70
CA ARG A 100 49.07 7.81 -6.64
C ARG A 100 48.83 9.20 -7.19
N VAL A 101 48.88 10.19 -6.30
CA VAL A 101 48.98 11.60 -6.65
C VAL A 101 50.43 11.85 -7.10
N ILE A 102 50.65 12.11 -8.38
CA ILE A 102 51.93 12.62 -8.85
C ILE A 102 52.11 14.00 -8.20
N ARG A 103 53.23 14.25 -7.51
CA ARG A 103 53.48 15.49 -6.74
C ARG A 103 53.13 16.72 -7.60
N GLY A 104 52.13 17.50 -7.17
CA GLY A 104 51.66 18.71 -7.85
C GLY A 104 50.58 18.53 -8.93
N GLY A 105 50.13 17.30 -9.21
CA GLY A 105 49.17 16.97 -10.26
C GLY A 105 47.77 16.60 -9.76
N LYS A 106 46.78 16.69 -10.67
CA LYS A 106 45.39 16.23 -10.44
C LYS A 106 45.38 14.70 -10.32
N CYS A 107 44.79 14.14 -9.27
CA CYS A 107 44.64 12.68 -9.13
C CYS A 107 43.83 12.10 -10.30
N GLU A 108 44.37 11.10 -11.00
CA GLU A 108 43.72 10.46 -12.15
C GLU A 108 43.06 9.12 -11.79
N CYS A 109 42.92 8.84 -10.49
CA CYS A 109 42.22 7.63 -10.07
C CYS A 109 40.77 7.66 -10.54
N PHE A 110 40.21 6.47 -10.74
CA PHE A 110 38.84 6.27 -11.17
C PHE A 110 37.81 7.08 -10.36
N ILE A 111 38.03 7.22 -9.04
CA ILE A 111 37.15 7.94 -8.13
C ILE A 111 37.22 9.45 -8.38
N CYS A 112 38.42 10.00 -8.58
CA CYS A 112 38.62 11.42 -8.86
C CYS A 112 38.14 11.79 -10.27
N VAL A 113 38.40 10.94 -11.26
CA VAL A 113 37.89 11.12 -12.64
C VAL A 113 36.37 11.16 -12.63
N ASN A 114 35.70 10.15 -12.04
CA ASN A 114 34.24 10.16 -11.92
C ASN A 114 33.73 11.26 -10.98
N GLY A 115 34.51 11.64 -9.98
CA GLY A 115 34.21 12.72 -9.05
C GLY A 115 34.03 14.07 -9.75
N ARG A 116 34.95 14.38 -10.68
CA ARG A 116 34.95 15.61 -11.49
C ARG A 116 33.85 15.68 -12.53
N LYS A 117 33.32 14.53 -12.98
CA LYS A 117 32.15 14.49 -13.88
C LYS A 117 30.93 15.12 -13.18
N ASN A 118 30.44 16.21 -13.76
CA ASN A 118 29.20 16.86 -13.35
C ASN A 118 27.99 16.06 -13.86
N GLY A 119 26.81 16.24 -13.26
CA GLY A 119 25.62 15.38 -13.44
C GLY A 119 25.08 15.20 -14.88
N THR A 120 25.71 15.83 -15.87
CA THR A 120 25.45 15.65 -17.31
C THR A 120 26.25 14.50 -17.92
N GLU A 121 27.37 14.08 -17.31
CA GLU A 121 28.19 12.96 -17.78
C GLU A 121 27.92 11.71 -16.95
N THR A 122 27.66 10.59 -17.64
CA THR A 122 27.45 9.30 -16.99
C THR A 122 28.72 8.86 -16.26
N ALA A 123 28.62 8.71 -14.94
CA ALA A 123 29.68 8.12 -14.13
C ALA A 123 29.92 6.69 -14.61
N THR A 124 31.16 6.41 -15.00
CA THR A 124 31.56 5.07 -15.42
C THR A 124 31.53 4.19 -14.16
N LEU A 125 31.07 2.93 -14.26
CA LEU A 125 31.15 1.97 -13.15
C LEU A 125 32.48 1.21 -13.23
N PRO A 126 33.13 0.92 -12.09
CA PRO A 126 34.38 0.18 -12.11
C PRO A 126 34.09 -1.28 -12.49
N PRO A 127 35.09 -2.03 -12.99
CA PRO A 127 34.98 -3.47 -13.18
C PRO A 127 34.47 -4.13 -11.89
N MET A 128 33.51 -5.05 -12.03
CA MET A 128 32.89 -5.73 -10.89
C MET A 128 33.50 -7.13 -10.73
N VAL A 129 33.84 -7.51 -9.50
CA VAL A 129 34.27 -8.85 -9.09
C VAL A 129 33.04 -9.59 -8.57
N SER A 130 32.66 -10.71 -9.20
CA SER A 130 31.63 -11.61 -8.70
C SER A 130 32.16 -12.43 -7.53
N TYR A 131 31.30 -12.72 -6.55
CA TYR A 131 31.63 -13.70 -5.52
C TYR A 131 31.38 -15.09 -6.12
N GLU A 132 32.42 -15.91 -6.26
CA GLU A 132 32.31 -17.29 -6.72
C GLU A 132 31.43 -18.07 -5.73
N THR A 133 30.25 -18.50 -6.18
CA THR A 133 29.33 -19.28 -5.36
C THR A 133 29.72 -20.75 -5.43
N ASN A 134 30.38 -21.26 -4.38
CA ASN A 134 30.32 -22.68 -4.06
C ASN A 134 28.89 -23.00 -3.62
N ALA A 135 28.08 -23.51 -4.55
CA ALA A 135 26.72 -23.95 -4.31
C ALA A 135 26.62 -25.44 -4.67
N ASP A 136 27.15 -26.29 -3.79
CA ASP A 136 26.73 -27.68 -3.64
C ASP A 136 25.81 -27.79 -2.41
N ILE A 137 24.89 -28.75 -2.47
CA ILE A 137 23.89 -29.13 -1.45
C ILE A 137 22.56 -28.36 -1.54
N ASP A 138 21.71 -28.80 -2.48
CA ASP A 138 20.42 -29.45 -2.14
C ASP A 138 19.74 -29.92 -3.44
N GLN A 139 20.13 -31.11 -3.90
CA GLN A 139 19.36 -31.91 -4.83
C GLN A 139 18.66 -33.02 -4.05
N SER A 140 17.36 -32.87 -3.81
CA SER A 140 16.47 -34.01 -3.63
C SER A 140 15.06 -33.65 -4.08
N HIS A 141 14.48 -34.58 -4.84
CA HIS A 141 13.10 -34.62 -5.37
C HIS A 141 12.84 -33.91 -6.71
N SER A 142 13.20 -34.59 -7.80
CA SER A 142 12.17 -35.28 -8.62
C SER A 142 12.84 -36.11 -9.73
N ASN A 143 12.83 -37.43 -9.55
CA ASN A 143 13.13 -38.40 -10.60
C ASN A 143 12.07 -38.32 -11.70
N LEU A 144 12.50 -38.00 -12.92
CA LEU A 144 11.89 -38.48 -14.15
C LEU A 144 13.02 -38.92 -15.07
N ASN A 145 13.07 -40.23 -15.30
CA ASN A 145 14.00 -40.88 -16.20
C ASN A 145 13.89 -40.31 -17.62
N LEU A 146 15.02 -39.86 -18.18
CA LEU A 146 15.35 -40.22 -19.56
C LEU A 146 16.87 -40.16 -19.74
N SER A 147 17.47 -41.34 -19.81
CA SER A 147 18.80 -41.58 -20.35
C SER A 147 18.86 -41.11 -21.80
N THR A 148 19.66 -40.08 -22.09
CA THR A 148 20.33 -39.96 -23.39
C THR A 148 21.52 -39.02 -23.26
N THR A 149 22.62 -39.48 -23.84
CA THR A 149 23.93 -38.88 -23.96
C THR A 149 23.89 -37.39 -24.31
N ASN A 150 24.70 -36.60 -23.60
CA ASN A 150 25.03 -35.20 -23.88
C ASN A 150 25.76 -35.08 -25.22
N GLU A 151 25.04 -35.20 -26.33
CA GLU A 151 25.50 -34.78 -27.65
C GLU A 151 24.84 -33.44 -27.99
N ASN A 152 25.61 -32.35 -27.88
CA ASN A 152 25.44 -31.05 -28.53
C ASN A 152 23.99 -30.70 -28.96
N LEU A 153 23.10 -30.47 -27.99
CA LEU A 153 21.75 -29.98 -28.28
C LEU A 153 21.83 -28.52 -28.76
N VAL A 154 21.57 -28.31 -30.05
CA VAL A 154 21.56 -26.98 -30.67
C VAL A 154 20.14 -26.42 -30.64
N LEU A 155 19.96 -25.19 -30.16
CA LEU A 155 18.65 -24.52 -30.24
C LEU A 155 18.42 -23.94 -31.64
N CYS A 156 17.22 -24.15 -32.17
CA CYS A 156 16.76 -23.48 -33.38
C CYS A 156 16.78 -21.97 -33.20
N ARG A 157 17.52 -21.23 -34.03
CA ARG A 157 17.58 -19.76 -33.99
C ARG A 157 16.24 -19.10 -34.33
N SER A 158 15.36 -19.81 -35.03
CA SER A 158 14.08 -19.28 -35.50
C SER A 158 12.94 -19.47 -34.50
N CYS A 159 12.84 -20.66 -33.88
CA CYS A 159 11.72 -21.00 -32.98
C CYS A 159 12.14 -21.41 -31.56
N PHE A 160 13.44 -21.48 -31.27
CA PHE A 160 13.99 -21.87 -29.96
C PHE A 160 13.66 -23.30 -29.48
N GLN A 161 13.28 -24.21 -30.40
CA GLN A 161 13.16 -25.64 -30.12
C GLN A 161 14.54 -26.30 -30.14
N GLN A 162 14.76 -27.32 -29.32
CA GLN A 162 15.97 -28.16 -29.41
C GLN A 162 15.98 -28.92 -30.74
N ILE A 163 17.13 -28.88 -31.42
CA ILE A 163 17.41 -29.61 -32.67
C ILE A 163 18.50 -30.63 -32.37
N GLY A 164 18.29 -31.86 -32.84
CA GLY A 164 19.22 -32.96 -32.74
C GLY A 164 18.85 -34.08 -33.70
N LYS A 165 19.74 -35.06 -33.86
CA LYS A 165 19.46 -36.25 -34.68
C LYS A 165 18.21 -36.95 -34.13
N GLY A 166 17.23 -37.21 -35.00
CA GLY A 166 15.96 -37.87 -34.64
C GLY A 166 14.85 -36.96 -34.11
N ILE A 167 15.09 -35.66 -33.88
CA ILE A 167 14.06 -34.73 -33.40
C ILE A 167 13.34 -34.09 -34.60
N LYS A 168 12.04 -34.37 -34.77
CA LYS A 168 11.20 -33.67 -35.75
C LYS A 168 11.01 -32.21 -35.32
N HIS A 169 11.44 -31.28 -36.17
CA HIS A 169 11.39 -29.84 -35.88
C HIS A 169 10.55 -29.08 -36.93
N PRO A 170 9.23 -28.92 -36.70
CA PRO A 170 8.38 -28.05 -37.51
C PRO A 170 8.48 -26.59 -37.04
N CYS A 171 9.24 -25.76 -37.77
CA CYS A 171 9.46 -24.35 -37.45
C CYS A 171 8.25 -23.47 -37.76
N THR A 172 7.19 -23.56 -36.96
CA THR A 172 5.97 -22.75 -37.12
C THR A 172 5.96 -21.52 -36.19
N LYS A 173 5.20 -20.48 -36.57
CA LYS A 173 4.99 -19.29 -35.73
C LYS A 173 4.38 -19.64 -34.37
N LEU A 174 3.45 -20.60 -34.34
CA LEU A 174 2.80 -21.08 -33.12
C LEU A 174 3.79 -21.83 -32.21
N ALA A 175 4.66 -22.68 -32.77
CA ALA A 175 5.72 -23.34 -32.02
C ALA A 175 6.69 -22.32 -31.42
N LYS A 176 7.08 -21.29 -32.18
CA LYS A 176 7.90 -20.18 -31.67
C LYS A 176 7.26 -19.47 -30.47
N GLN A 177 5.97 -19.15 -30.53
CA GLN A 177 5.26 -18.50 -29.42
C GLN A 177 5.23 -19.37 -28.17
N ARG A 178 4.94 -20.67 -28.31
CA ARG A 178 4.92 -21.62 -27.19
C ARG A 178 6.29 -21.79 -26.56
N ASN A 179 7.35 -21.93 -27.37
CA ASN A 179 8.71 -22.10 -26.88
C ASN A 179 9.20 -20.86 -26.14
N LEU A 180 8.91 -19.66 -26.67
CA LEU A 180 9.21 -18.40 -25.96
C LEU A 180 8.48 -18.30 -24.63
N MET A 181 7.21 -18.69 -24.59
CA MET A 181 6.42 -18.70 -23.36
C MET A 181 7.01 -19.65 -22.32
N HIS A 182 7.42 -20.85 -22.74
CA HIS A 182 8.08 -21.83 -21.88
C HIS A 182 9.41 -21.31 -21.32
N ILE A 183 10.24 -20.68 -22.16
CA ILE A 183 11.50 -20.05 -21.73
C ILE A 183 11.24 -18.95 -20.69
N VAL A 184 10.23 -18.10 -20.91
CA VAL A 184 9.87 -17.06 -19.94
C VAL A 184 9.35 -17.67 -18.64
N GLN A 185 8.52 -18.73 -18.72
CA GLN A 185 7.96 -19.41 -17.56
C GLN A 185 9.02 -20.12 -16.69
N SER A 186 10.09 -20.64 -17.29
CA SER A 186 11.19 -21.29 -16.56
C SER A 186 12.18 -20.30 -15.94
N THR A 187 12.09 -19.00 -16.27
CA THR A 187 12.96 -17.97 -15.69
C THR A 187 12.52 -17.53 -14.28
N SER A 188 13.42 -16.85 -13.55
CA SER A 188 13.12 -16.32 -12.22
C SER A 188 11.98 -15.27 -12.24
N PRO A 189 11.23 -15.10 -11.14
CA PRO A 189 10.18 -14.08 -11.04
C PRO A 189 10.66 -12.67 -11.42
N VAL A 190 11.87 -12.31 -10.99
CA VAL A 190 12.49 -11.01 -11.30
C VAL A 190 12.79 -10.86 -12.80
N THR A 191 13.22 -11.94 -13.46
CA THR A 191 13.47 -11.93 -14.90
C THR A 191 12.17 -11.80 -15.68
N LYS A 192 11.11 -12.51 -15.27
CA LYS A 192 9.76 -12.38 -15.83
C LYS A 192 9.27 -10.94 -15.74
N GLU A 193 9.41 -10.30 -14.59
CA GLU A 193 9.03 -8.90 -14.37
C GLU A 193 9.80 -7.94 -15.29
N LYS A 194 11.11 -8.14 -15.47
CA LYS A 194 11.93 -7.32 -16.37
C LYS A 194 11.56 -7.50 -17.83
N ILE A 195 11.34 -8.74 -18.27
CA ILE A 195 10.88 -9.04 -19.64
C ILE A 195 9.52 -8.38 -19.86
N LEU A 196 8.61 -8.51 -18.91
CA LEU A 196 7.28 -7.88 -18.98
C LEU A 196 7.37 -6.36 -19.05
N SER A 197 8.14 -5.73 -18.15
CA SER A 197 8.33 -4.27 -18.12
C SER A 197 8.90 -3.73 -19.42
N THR A 198 9.91 -4.41 -19.97
CA THR A 198 10.53 -4.03 -21.25
C THR A 198 9.55 -4.19 -22.41
N THR A 199 8.83 -5.30 -22.46
CA THR A 199 7.83 -5.57 -23.50
C THR A 199 6.70 -4.56 -23.47
N ILE A 200 6.21 -4.24 -22.26
CA ILE A 200 5.17 -3.23 -22.05
C ILE A 200 5.64 -1.85 -22.51
N ASN A 201 6.83 -1.41 -22.11
CA ASN A 201 7.37 -0.11 -22.51
C ASN A 201 7.50 0.03 -24.04
N ASN A 202 7.80 -1.06 -24.74
CA ASN A 202 7.87 -1.07 -26.20
C ASN A 202 6.49 -1.03 -26.88
N LEU A 203 5.42 -1.40 -26.17
CA LEU A 203 4.05 -1.41 -26.68
C LEU A 203 3.26 -0.14 -26.32
N VAL A 204 3.75 0.69 -25.40
CA VAL A 204 3.10 1.98 -25.05
C VAL A 204 3.35 3.00 -26.18
N THR A 205 2.32 3.29 -26.97
CA THR A 205 2.31 4.40 -27.93
C THR A 205 1.49 5.55 -27.35
N HIS A 206 2.13 6.46 -26.59
CA HIS A 206 1.59 7.72 -26.04
C HIS A 206 0.32 7.66 -25.14
N ASP A 207 -0.53 6.64 -25.24
CA ASP A 207 -1.73 6.44 -24.44
C ASP A 207 -1.45 5.56 -23.22
N ALA A 208 -2.01 5.95 -22.07
CA ALA A 208 -1.88 5.25 -20.80
C ALA A 208 -2.61 3.89 -20.74
N LYS A 209 -3.11 3.37 -21.88
CA LYS A 209 -3.86 2.10 -21.97
C LYS A 209 -3.41 1.27 -23.17
N ILE A 210 -3.04 0.02 -22.92
CA ILE A 210 -2.69 -0.99 -23.92
C ILE A 210 -3.79 -2.06 -23.95
N THR A 211 -4.28 -2.39 -25.14
CA THR A 211 -5.16 -3.55 -25.32
C THR A 211 -4.33 -4.75 -25.81
N LEU A 212 -4.25 -5.80 -25.00
CA LEU A 212 -3.54 -7.04 -25.28
C LEU A 212 -4.44 -8.03 -26.01
N ASN A 213 -3.89 -8.64 -27.06
CA ASN A 213 -4.51 -9.79 -27.73
C ASN A 213 -4.35 -11.03 -26.84
N THR A 214 -5.47 -11.63 -26.45
CA THR A 214 -5.51 -12.87 -25.68
C THR A 214 -5.88 -14.04 -26.61
N PHE A 215 -5.70 -15.28 -26.14
CA PHE A 215 -6.09 -16.48 -26.89
C PHE A 215 -7.63 -16.69 -26.94
N GLY A 216 -8.43 -15.79 -26.37
CA GLY A 216 -9.90 -15.87 -26.33
C GLY A 216 -10.58 -14.62 -26.91
N PRO A 217 -11.92 -14.58 -26.97
CA PRO A 217 -12.66 -13.47 -27.57
C PRO A 217 -12.55 -12.17 -26.75
N LYS A 218 -12.15 -12.26 -25.48
CA LYS A 218 -12.04 -11.11 -24.56
C LYS A 218 -10.63 -10.53 -24.59
N LYS A 219 -10.49 -9.33 -25.15
CA LYS A 219 -9.25 -8.55 -25.10
C LYS A 219 -8.98 -8.04 -23.68
N LEU A 220 -7.72 -8.04 -23.25
CA LEU A 220 -7.31 -7.58 -21.92
C LEU A 220 -6.76 -6.16 -22.01
N VAL A 221 -7.26 -5.23 -21.20
CA VAL A 221 -6.77 -3.83 -21.20
C VAL A 221 -5.86 -3.59 -19.98
N VAL A 222 -4.63 -3.14 -20.23
CA VAL A 222 -3.61 -2.84 -19.20
C VAL A 222 -3.35 -1.33 -19.20
N SER A 223 -3.42 -0.68 -18.04
CA SER A 223 -3.14 0.76 -17.89
C SER A 223 -1.78 1.00 -17.23
N ILE A 224 -0.96 1.90 -17.78
CA ILE A 224 0.43 2.16 -17.33
C ILE A 224 0.59 3.63 -17.01
N GLY A 225 1.01 3.93 -15.79
CA GLY A 225 1.20 5.29 -15.29
C GLY A 225 -0.06 5.85 -14.61
N VAL A 226 0.17 6.39 -13.41
CA VAL A 226 -0.83 6.89 -12.46
C VAL A 226 -1.69 5.75 -11.88
N VAL A 227 -1.27 5.24 -10.71
CA VAL A 227 -2.24 4.87 -9.67
C VAL A 227 -3.20 6.05 -9.63
N GLU A 228 -4.47 5.86 -10.01
CA GLU A 228 -5.49 6.92 -9.91
C GLU A 228 -5.18 7.71 -8.65
N PRO A 229 -4.91 9.03 -8.73
CA PRO A 229 -4.54 9.78 -7.53
C PRO A 229 -5.57 9.42 -6.50
N LYS A 230 -5.15 8.86 -5.35
CA LYS A 230 -6.06 8.41 -4.30
C LYS A 230 -7.05 9.54 -4.13
N THR A 231 -8.28 9.33 -4.63
CA THR A 231 -9.32 10.37 -4.67
C THR A 231 -9.27 11.09 -3.33
N PRO A 232 -8.99 12.41 -3.29
CA PRO A 232 -8.61 13.08 -2.05
C PRO A 232 -9.70 12.82 -1.01
N TYR A 233 -9.37 12.00 -0.01
CA TYR A 233 -10.32 11.59 1.01
C TYR A 233 -10.53 12.74 1.98
N PHE A 234 -11.68 13.40 1.85
CA PHE A 234 -12.22 14.34 2.81
C PHE A 234 -12.94 13.55 3.88
N SER A 235 -12.19 13.19 4.92
CA SER A 235 -12.77 12.77 6.18
C SER A 235 -13.73 13.84 6.70
N HIS A 236 -14.75 13.43 7.47
CA HIS A 236 -15.63 14.38 8.14
C HIS A 236 -14.87 15.37 9.04
N SER A 237 -13.68 15.00 9.55
CA SER A 237 -12.79 15.91 10.29
C SER A 237 -12.22 17.04 9.42
N LYS A 238 -11.84 16.77 8.16
CA LYS A 238 -11.38 17.80 7.23
C LYS A 238 -12.53 18.70 6.77
N LEU A 239 -13.71 18.14 6.56
CA LEU A 239 -14.91 18.92 6.24
C LEU A 239 -15.30 19.83 7.41
N LYS A 240 -15.17 19.36 8.67
CA LYS A 240 -15.41 20.20 9.85
C LYS A 240 -14.34 21.27 10.06
N GLN A 241 -13.07 20.98 9.77
CA GLN A 241 -12.02 22.02 9.76
C GLN A 241 -12.32 23.10 8.72
N LEU A 242 -12.75 22.68 7.53
CA LEU A 242 -13.18 23.58 6.49
C LEU A 242 -14.39 24.42 6.94
N GLN A 243 -15.37 23.78 7.58
CA GLN A 243 -16.54 24.46 8.15
C GLN A 243 -16.15 25.51 9.19
N SER A 244 -15.25 25.15 10.12
CA SER A 244 -14.78 26.07 11.17
C SER A 244 -13.98 27.24 10.61
N LYS A 245 -13.25 27.04 9.51
CA LYS A 245 -12.47 28.10 8.84
C LYS A 245 -13.34 29.00 7.98
N LEU A 246 -14.41 28.47 7.41
CA LEU A 246 -15.29 29.20 6.49
C LEU A 246 -16.56 29.74 7.18
N HIS A 247 -16.76 29.45 8.48
CA HIS A 247 -17.97 29.79 9.24
C HIS A 247 -19.27 29.40 8.52
N THR A 248 -19.26 28.25 7.83
CA THR A 248 -20.37 27.81 6.99
C THR A 248 -21.38 26.97 7.74
N SER A 249 -22.65 27.10 7.38
CA SER A 249 -23.72 26.26 7.91
C SER A 249 -23.60 24.80 7.43
N ASP A 250 -24.19 23.86 8.15
CA ASP A 250 -24.20 22.44 7.77
C ASP A 250 -24.83 22.22 6.39
N ASN A 251 -25.85 23.01 6.02
CA ASN A 251 -26.45 22.96 4.68
C ASN A 251 -25.45 23.37 3.59
N LYS A 252 -24.65 24.40 3.85
CA LYS A 252 -23.56 24.81 2.95
C LYS A 252 -22.44 23.77 2.93
N MET A 253 -22.17 23.09 4.05
CA MET A 253 -21.24 21.97 4.10
C MET A 253 -21.72 20.72 3.38
N LEU A 254 -23.04 20.49 3.30
CA LEU A 254 -23.63 19.45 2.46
C LEU A 254 -23.49 19.78 0.97
N GLU A 255 -23.63 21.05 0.59
CA GLU A 255 -23.33 21.53 -0.76
C GLU A 255 -21.83 21.40 -1.09
N ILE A 256 -20.95 21.76 -0.17
CA ILE A 256 -19.50 21.61 -0.32
C ILE A 256 -19.11 20.13 -0.40
N ALA A 257 -19.68 19.27 0.43
CA ALA A 257 -19.47 17.82 0.36
C ALA A 257 -20.02 17.23 -0.95
N ARG A 258 -21.15 17.75 -1.46
CA ARG A 258 -21.67 17.42 -2.80
C ARG A 258 -20.67 17.85 -3.87
N PHE A 259 -20.21 19.10 -3.84
CA PHE A 259 -19.21 19.63 -4.77
C PHE A 259 -17.90 18.82 -4.76
N ILE A 260 -17.39 18.45 -3.59
CA ILE A 260 -16.19 17.62 -3.43
C ILE A 260 -16.42 16.20 -3.98
N ARG A 261 -17.62 15.64 -3.83
CA ARG A 261 -17.95 14.33 -4.42
C ARG A 261 -18.08 14.41 -5.94
N VAL A 262 -18.60 15.53 -6.48
CA VAL A 262 -18.70 15.77 -7.93
C VAL A 262 -17.30 15.85 -8.56
N ASN A 263 -16.39 16.60 -7.94
CA ASN A 263 -15.08 16.92 -8.54
C ASN A 263 -13.94 15.99 -8.10
N GLY A 264 -13.99 15.48 -6.86
CA GLY A 264 -12.90 14.71 -6.25
C GLY A 264 -13.10 13.19 -6.23
N GLY A 265 -14.23 12.67 -6.72
CA GLY A 265 -14.53 11.24 -6.77
C GLY A 265 -15.33 10.68 -5.58
N ARG A 266 -15.92 9.50 -5.80
CA ARG A 266 -16.99 8.94 -4.96
C ARG A 266 -16.58 8.46 -3.57
N LYS A 267 -15.32 8.07 -3.40
CA LYS A 267 -14.73 7.64 -2.13
C LYS A 267 -14.33 8.83 -1.27
N SER A 268 -14.37 10.05 -1.80
CA SER A 268 -13.83 11.24 -1.16
C SER A 268 -14.59 11.68 0.09
N VAL A 269 -15.78 11.12 0.36
CA VAL A 269 -16.53 11.36 1.61
C VAL A 269 -17.25 10.07 2.05
N GLU A 270 -17.28 9.81 3.35
CA GLU A 270 -17.70 8.53 3.97
C GLU A 270 -19.22 8.19 3.85
N PRO A 271 -19.61 6.90 3.62
CA PRO A 271 -21.01 6.45 3.55
C PRO A 271 -21.75 6.41 4.91
N CYS A 272 -23.07 6.15 4.90
CA CYS A 272 -23.93 5.99 6.09
C CYS A 272 -23.90 4.53 6.59
N ILE A 273 -24.09 4.29 7.91
CA ILE A 273 -24.08 2.93 8.50
C ILE A 273 -25.23 2.09 7.94
N VAL A 274 -26.44 2.64 7.83
CA VAL A 274 -27.61 1.93 7.28
C VAL A 274 -27.38 1.50 5.82
N ASP A 275 -26.84 2.38 4.99
CA ASP A 275 -26.47 2.08 3.59
C ASP A 275 -25.41 0.96 3.51
N LYS A 276 -24.50 0.89 4.49
CA LYS A 276 -23.51 -0.19 4.58
C LYS A 276 -24.16 -1.52 4.98
N LEU A 277 -25.07 -1.51 5.96
CA LEU A 277 -25.80 -2.71 6.39
C LEU A 277 -26.69 -3.26 5.26
N LEU A 278 -27.41 -2.40 4.55
CA LEU A 278 -28.20 -2.81 3.38
C LEU A 278 -27.35 -3.43 2.28
N LYS A 279 -26.15 -2.88 2.00
CA LYS A 279 -25.22 -3.48 1.04
C LYS A 279 -24.69 -4.85 1.46
N ILE A 280 -24.53 -5.07 2.77
CA ILE A 280 -24.15 -6.39 3.29
C ILE A 280 -25.29 -7.37 3.05
N ILE A 281 -26.54 -6.96 3.30
CA ILE A 281 -27.76 -7.74 3.04
C ILE A 281 -27.88 -8.08 1.55
N GLU A 282 -27.81 -7.08 0.67
CA GLU A 282 -27.90 -7.25 -0.79
C GLU A 282 -26.87 -8.23 -1.35
N LYS A 283 -25.67 -8.25 -0.76
CA LYS A 283 -24.57 -9.09 -1.22
C LYS A 283 -24.64 -10.51 -0.66
N ASN A 284 -25.10 -10.66 0.58
CA ASN A 284 -24.89 -11.91 1.32
C ASN A 284 -26.18 -12.72 1.54
N LEU A 285 -27.37 -12.15 1.32
CA LEU A 285 -28.64 -12.89 1.37
C LEU A 285 -29.12 -13.38 0.00
N PHE A 286 -28.44 -12.98 -1.08
CA PHE A 286 -28.84 -13.26 -2.44
C PHE A 286 -27.63 -13.78 -3.22
N GLU A 287 -27.88 -14.65 -4.21
CA GLU A 287 -26.83 -15.19 -5.09
C GLU A 287 -26.23 -14.08 -5.97
N ASP A 288 -27.09 -13.19 -6.47
CA ASP A 288 -26.69 -12.03 -7.26
C ASP A 288 -26.94 -10.72 -6.51
N THR A 289 -25.96 -9.81 -6.60
CA THR A 289 -26.06 -8.49 -5.95
C THR A 289 -27.16 -7.63 -6.56
N ASN A 290 -27.48 -7.76 -7.86
CA ASN A 290 -28.58 -7.00 -8.46
C ASN A 290 -29.93 -7.54 -8.01
N GLN A 291 -30.06 -8.85 -7.84
CA GLN A 291 -31.26 -9.45 -7.24
C GLN A 291 -31.50 -8.90 -5.83
N GLY A 292 -30.48 -8.90 -4.97
CA GLY A 292 -30.59 -8.32 -3.62
C GLY A 292 -30.89 -6.82 -3.65
N PHE A 293 -30.26 -6.08 -4.55
CA PHE A 293 -30.53 -4.66 -4.74
C PHE A 293 -31.98 -4.39 -5.16
N ASN A 294 -32.51 -5.15 -6.12
CA ASN A 294 -33.88 -5.04 -6.60
C ASN A 294 -34.86 -5.40 -5.50
N PHE A 295 -34.62 -6.51 -4.79
CA PHE A 295 -35.44 -6.94 -3.66
C PHE A 295 -35.57 -5.86 -2.58
N VAL A 296 -34.44 -5.30 -2.13
CA VAL A 296 -34.46 -4.25 -1.10
C VAL A 296 -35.16 -2.98 -1.63
N ASN A 297 -35.00 -2.62 -2.90
CA ASN A 297 -35.72 -1.47 -3.46
C ASN A 297 -37.22 -1.70 -3.62
N SER A 298 -37.64 -2.93 -3.95
CA SER A 298 -39.06 -3.30 -3.94
C SER A 298 -39.65 -3.08 -2.55
N TYR A 299 -38.99 -3.58 -1.50
CA TYR A 299 -39.39 -3.32 -0.11
C TYR A 299 -39.42 -1.82 0.22
N LEU A 300 -38.35 -1.09 -0.10
CA LEU A 300 -38.30 0.35 0.20
C LEU A 300 -39.47 1.09 -0.45
N SER A 301 -39.84 0.68 -1.66
CA SER A 301 -40.98 1.26 -2.38
C SER A 301 -42.32 0.97 -1.66
N THR A 302 -42.52 -0.21 -1.07
CA THR A 302 -43.75 -0.52 -0.32
C THR A 302 -43.93 0.37 0.91
N ILE A 303 -42.83 0.85 1.50
CA ILE A 303 -42.86 1.78 2.65
C ILE A 303 -42.73 3.26 2.26
N ASN A 304 -42.92 3.60 0.98
CA ASN A 304 -42.78 4.94 0.42
C ASN A 304 -41.41 5.57 0.67
N LEU A 305 -40.35 4.76 0.60
CA LEU A 305 -38.96 5.20 0.62
C LEU A 305 -38.32 4.93 -0.73
N ALA A 306 -37.68 5.96 -1.29
CA ALA A 306 -36.86 5.81 -2.47
C ALA A 306 -35.40 6.03 -2.09
N ARG A 307 -34.52 5.23 -2.70
CA ARG A 307 -33.10 5.57 -2.70
C ARG A 307 -32.86 6.66 -3.72
N VAL A 308 -32.20 7.73 -3.30
CA VAL A 308 -31.87 8.83 -4.18
C VAL A 308 -30.76 8.39 -5.15
N PRO A 309 -30.98 8.45 -6.47
CA PRO A 309 -29.94 8.15 -7.45
C PRO A 309 -28.89 9.28 -7.43
N TYR A 310 -27.62 8.92 -7.25
CA TYR A 310 -26.52 9.88 -7.33
C TYR A 310 -25.33 9.28 -8.08
N GLN A 311 -25.07 9.78 -9.29
CA GLN A 311 -24.01 9.33 -10.19
C GLN A 311 -24.03 7.80 -10.43
N GLY A 312 -25.21 7.23 -10.69
CA GLY A 312 -25.38 5.80 -10.98
C GLY A 312 -25.26 4.86 -9.78
N LYS A 313 -25.43 5.35 -8.53
CA LYS A 313 -25.70 4.48 -7.36
C LYS A 313 -26.79 5.09 -6.51
N HIS A 314 -27.58 4.23 -5.90
CA HIS A 314 -28.77 4.56 -5.13
C HIS A 314 -28.45 4.48 -3.62
N ARG A 315 -28.84 5.49 -2.84
CA ARG A 315 -28.63 5.51 -1.36
C ARG A 315 -29.85 6.00 -0.59
N LEU A 316 -29.95 5.58 0.67
CA LEU A 316 -30.85 6.19 1.66
C LEU A 316 -30.20 7.41 2.30
N GLU A 317 -30.92 8.53 2.32
CA GLU A 317 -30.54 9.74 3.07
C GLU A 317 -30.82 9.57 4.57
N GLY A 318 -30.35 10.49 5.42
CA GLY A 318 -30.45 10.37 6.89
C GLY A 318 -31.89 10.20 7.38
N ASN A 319 -32.82 11.02 6.90
CA ASN A 319 -34.24 10.93 7.26
C ASN A 319 -34.88 9.62 6.76
N ALA A 320 -34.53 9.19 5.53
CA ALA A 320 -34.99 7.93 4.97
C ALA A 320 -34.42 6.72 5.74
N SER A 321 -33.15 6.80 6.17
CA SER A 321 -32.50 5.80 7.01
C SER A 321 -33.22 5.64 8.35
N ASN A 322 -33.59 6.74 9.00
CA ASN A 322 -34.34 6.68 10.25
C ASN A 322 -35.75 6.12 10.06
N LYS A 323 -36.45 6.52 8.99
CA LYS A 323 -37.76 5.94 8.63
C LYS A 323 -37.68 4.43 8.38
N PHE A 324 -36.61 3.97 7.72
CA PHE A 324 -36.36 2.55 7.51
C PHE A 324 -36.12 1.81 8.84
N LEU A 325 -35.28 2.35 9.73
CA LEU A 325 -35.00 1.74 11.05
C LEU A 325 -36.24 1.61 11.95
N LYS A 326 -37.24 2.49 11.75
CA LYS A 326 -38.53 2.41 12.46
C LYS A 326 -39.48 1.35 11.91
N LYS A 327 -39.21 0.79 10.73
CA LYS A 327 -40.05 -0.19 10.04
C LYS A 327 -39.36 -1.55 9.88
N LEU A 328 -38.39 -1.87 10.74
CA LEU A 328 -37.64 -3.14 10.67
C LEU A 328 -38.52 -4.37 10.82
N ASP A 329 -39.63 -4.29 11.58
CA ASP A 329 -40.58 -5.40 11.68
C ASP A 329 -41.27 -5.68 10.34
N CYS A 330 -41.68 -4.63 9.63
CA CYS A 330 -42.20 -4.78 8.26
C CYS A 330 -41.16 -5.36 7.31
N PHE A 331 -39.88 -5.05 7.51
CA PHE A 331 -38.81 -5.63 6.69
C PHE A 331 -38.57 -7.11 7.02
N GLN A 332 -38.68 -7.50 8.29
CA GLN A 332 -38.63 -8.91 8.70
C GLN A 332 -39.77 -9.69 8.05
N ILE A 333 -41.01 -9.20 8.16
CA ILE A 333 -42.18 -9.82 7.52
C ILE A 333 -41.96 -9.97 6.02
N TYR A 334 -41.45 -8.92 5.35
CA TYR A 334 -41.16 -8.97 3.92
C TYR A 334 -40.10 -10.01 3.54
N LEU A 335 -39.08 -10.23 4.39
CA LEU A 335 -38.11 -11.30 4.20
C LEU A 335 -38.76 -12.68 4.38
N ASP A 336 -39.59 -12.84 5.41
CA ASP A 336 -40.27 -14.09 5.73
C ASP A 336 -41.26 -14.50 4.63
N GLU A 337 -42.04 -13.55 4.09
CA GLU A 337 -42.95 -13.75 2.94
C GLU A 337 -42.23 -14.26 1.68
N HIS A 338 -40.95 -13.93 1.53
CA HIS A 338 -40.11 -14.36 0.42
C HIS A 338 -39.19 -15.55 0.78
N ASN A 339 -39.39 -16.17 1.95
CA ASN A 339 -38.60 -17.29 2.47
C ASN A 339 -37.10 -16.98 2.61
N ILE A 340 -36.73 -15.74 2.97
CA ILE A 340 -35.34 -15.30 3.11
C ILE A 340 -34.94 -15.26 4.58
N ILE A 341 -33.93 -16.06 4.96
CA ILE A 341 -33.44 -16.13 6.35
C ILE A 341 -32.45 -14.97 6.62
N GLY A 342 -32.97 -13.85 7.13
CA GLY A 342 -32.19 -12.63 7.43
C GLY A 342 -31.53 -12.55 8.81
N GLY A 343 -31.64 -13.58 9.66
CA GLY A 343 -31.47 -13.52 11.12
C GLY A 343 -30.36 -12.62 11.66
N LYS A 344 -29.08 -12.90 11.35
CA LYS A 344 -27.95 -12.10 11.85
C LYS A 344 -27.92 -10.66 11.33
N TYR A 345 -28.41 -10.43 10.11
CA TYR A 345 -28.46 -9.10 9.50
C TYR A 345 -29.56 -8.25 10.12
N MET A 346 -30.72 -8.86 10.38
CA MET A 346 -31.82 -8.20 11.07
C MET A 346 -31.47 -7.89 12.52
N LYS A 347 -30.73 -8.78 13.20
CA LYS A 347 -30.16 -8.49 14.51
C LYS A 347 -29.26 -7.25 14.48
N ALA A 348 -28.32 -7.16 13.54
CA ALA A 348 -27.45 -5.99 13.42
C ALA A 348 -28.20 -4.68 13.10
N LEU A 349 -29.27 -4.74 12.29
CA LEU A 349 -30.14 -3.60 12.02
C LEU A 349 -30.92 -3.16 13.27
N ARG A 350 -31.46 -4.11 14.05
CA ARG A 350 -32.19 -3.83 15.29
C ARG A 350 -31.27 -3.27 16.37
N ASP A 351 -30.12 -3.89 16.60
CA ASP A 351 -29.13 -3.39 17.55
C ASP A 351 -28.65 -1.98 17.17
N PHE A 352 -28.49 -1.69 15.88
CA PHE A 352 -28.19 -0.32 15.43
C PHE A 352 -29.37 0.64 15.66
N SER A 353 -30.60 0.19 15.45
CA SER A 353 -31.80 0.98 15.75
C SER A 353 -31.85 1.34 17.23
N ASP A 354 -31.51 0.42 18.13
CA ASP A 354 -31.45 0.66 19.57
C ASP A 354 -30.37 1.70 19.93
N VAL A 355 -29.20 1.64 19.27
CA VAL A 355 -28.18 2.70 19.41
C VAL A 355 -28.76 4.05 18.97
N VAL A 356 -29.45 4.10 17.84
CA VAL A 356 -30.01 5.37 17.33
C VAL A 356 -31.07 5.93 18.28
N HIS A 357 -32.01 5.12 18.73
CA HIS A 357 -33.10 5.59 19.58
C HIS A 357 -32.68 5.78 21.04
N GLY A 358 -31.71 5.00 21.53
CA GLY A 358 -31.22 5.05 22.90
C GLY A 358 -30.10 6.05 23.12
N CYS A 359 -29.24 6.31 22.12
CA CYS A 359 -28.12 7.25 22.23
C CYS A 359 -28.40 8.60 21.55
N PHE A 360 -29.20 8.63 20.47
CA PHE A 360 -29.37 9.82 19.62
C PHE A 360 -30.79 10.42 19.68
N GLY A 361 -31.64 9.92 20.59
CA GLY A 361 -32.95 10.49 20.91
C GLY A 361 -32.84 11.76 21.77
N LYS A 362 -34.00 12.38 22.08
CA LYS A 362 -34.07 13.53 22.99
C LYS A 362 -33.72 13.18 24.44
N ILE A 363 -33.97 11.92 24.80
CA ILE A 363 -33.74 11.38 26.14
C ILE A 363 -32.75 10.25 25.96
N LEU A 364 -31.63 10.35 26.68
CA LEU A 364 -30.63 9.30 26.73
C LEU A 364 -31.19 8.12 27.52
N ASN A 365 -31.21 6.94 26.91
CA ASN A 365 -31.64 5.73 27.60
C ASN A 365 -30.53 5.26 28.54
N PRO A 366 -30.79 4.95 29.82
CA PRO A 366 -29.75 4.53 30.78
C PRO A 366 -28.95 3.30 30.33
N ASN A 367 -29.52 2.43 29.49
CA ASN A 367 -28.88 1.22 28.98
C ASN A 367 -28.13 1.44 27.65
N TYR A 368 -27.80 2.69 27.29
CA TYR A 368 -27.13 3.02 26.03
C TYR A 368 -25.80 2.28 25.83
N SER A 369 -25.04 2.03 26.90
CA SER A 369 -23.75 1.30 26.85
C SER A 369 -23.95 -0.13 26.33
N ASP A 370 -25.03 -0.80 26.76
CA ASP A 370 -25.35 -2.14 26.31
C ASP A 370 -25.82 -2.15 24.86
N TYR A 371 -26.55 -1.12 24.41
CA TYR A 371 -26.92 -0.98 22.99
C TYR A 371 -25.69 -0.88 22.10
N ILE A 372 -24.70 -0.07 22.49
CA ILE A 372 -23.43 0.07 21.77
C ILE A 372 -22.69 -1.27 21.72
N LYS A 373 -22.55 -1.97 22.85
CA LYS A 373 -21.86 -3.27 22.91
C LYS A 373 -22.56 -4.33 22.06
N ARG A 374 -23.89 -4.44 22.14
CA ARG A 374 -24.68 -5.39 21.34
C ARG A 374 -24.54 -5.11 19.84
N PHE A 375 -24.62 -3.84 19.43
CA PHE A 375 -24.41 -3.45 18.04
C PHE A 375 -22.98 -3.74 17.56
N SER A 376 -21.98 -3.46 18.39
CA SER A 376 -20.57 -3.74 18.07
C SER A 376 -20.38 -5.23 17.76
N GLN A 377 -20.93 -6.09 18.62
CA GLN A 377 -20.86 -7.54 18.44
C GLN A 377 -21.62 -7.98 17.19
N SER A 378 -22.88 -7.58 17.03
CA SER A 378 -23.69 -8.03 15.89
C SER A 378 -23.17 -7.51 14.55
N PHE A 379 -22.53 -6.34 14.50
CA PHE A 379 -21.87 -5.86 13.30
C PHE A 379 -20.63 -6.69 12.95
N ARG A 380 -19.84 -7.08 13.95
CA ARG A 380 -18.64 -7.93 13.77
C ARG A 380 -19.01 -9.33 13.31
N ASP A 381 -20.11 -9.88 13.80
CA ASP A 381 -20.65 -11.19 13.38
C ASP A 381 -21.05 -11.23 11.89
N LEU A 382 -21.20 -10.06 11.24
CA LEU A 382 -21.43 -9.99 9.79
C LEU A 382 -20.16 -10.26 8.96
N GLY A 383 -18.98 -10.26 9.57
CA GLY A 383 -17.70 -10.47 8.88
C GLY A 383 -17.31 -9.35 7.91
N SER A 384 -17.87 -8.14 8.08
CA SER A 384 -17.55 -6.99 7.23
C SER A 384 -16.49 -6.09 7.84
N ASN A 385 -15.68 -5.44 6.99
CA ASN A 385 -14.76 -4.40 7.44
C ASN A 385 -15.51 -3.28 8.16
N ILE A 386 -15.03 -2.92 9.34
CA ILE A 386 -15.61 -1.88 10.21
C ILE A 386 -15.43 -0.50 9.55
N PRO A 387 -16.52 0.20 9.18
CA PRO A 387 -16.43 1.58 8.71
C PRO A 387 -16.15 2.54 9.88
N LEU A 388 -15.56 3.71 9.61
CA LEU A 388 -15.19 4.68 10.65
C LEU A 388 -16.40 5.13 11.48
N LYS A 389 -17.58 5.31 10.87
CA LYS A 389 -18.80 5.59 11.65
C LYS A 389 -19.19 4.50 12.64
N VAL A 390 -18.98 3.23 12.31
CA VAL A 390 -19.19 2.13 13.28
C VAL A 390 -18.13 2.23 14.37
N HIS A 391 -16.85 2.39 14.01
CA HIS A 391 -15.78 2.63 15.01
C HIS A 391 -16.08 3.82 15.96
N ILE A 392 -16.66 4.91 15.44
CA ILE A 392 -17.11 6.05 16.26
C ILE A 392 -18.18 5.62 17.26
N VAL A 393 -19.17 4.84 16.81
CA VAL A 393 -20.19 4.27 17.71
C VAL A 393 -19.55 3.38 18.77
N GLU A 394 -18.65 2.47 18.38
CA GLU A 394 -18.03 1.48 19.27
C GLU A 394 -17.13 2.11 20.35
N HIS A 395 -16.40 3.17 20.03
CA HIS A 395 -15.33 3.67 20.90
C HIS A 395 -15.52 5.08 21.42
N HIS A 396 -16.34 5.91 20.77
CA HIS A 396 -16.37 7.36 21.05
C HIS A 396 -17.73 7.86 21.55
N VAL A 397 -18.83 7.14 21.31
CA VAL A 397 -20.17 7.59 21.74
C VAL A 397 -20.31 7.55 23.26
N GLU A 398 -19.87 6.49 23.93
CA GLU A 398 -19.93 6.36 25.39
C GLU A 398 -19.02 7.39 26.09
N GLU A 399 -17.76 7.50 25.66
CA GLU A 399 -16.84 8.54 26.16
C GLU A 399 -17.48 9.93 26.08
N PHE A 400 -18.18 10.19 24.97
CA PHE A 400 -18.82 11.46 24.75
C PHE A 400 -20.04 11.71 25.65
N ILE A 401 -20.88 10.70 25.86
CA ILE A 401 -22.04 10.78 26.76
C ILE A 401 -21.60 11.11 28.18
N VAL A 402 -20.54 10.43 28.66
CA VAL A 402 -19.94 10.67 29.97
C VAL A 402 -19.39 12.10 30.06
N MET A 403 -18.64 12.54 29.05
CA MET A 403 -18.08 13.90 28.99
C MET A 403 -19.14 15.01 29.03
N LYS A 404 -20.37 14.74 28.58
CA LYS A 404 -21.46 15.71 28.52
C LYS A 404 -22.46 15.61 29.67
N GLY A 405 -22.21 14.75 30.65
CA GLY A 405 -23.08 14.58 31.81
C GLY A 405 -24.50 14.11 31.43
N GLY A 406 -24.62 13.26 30.40
CA GLY A 406 -25.89 12.67 30.00
C GLY A 406 -26.89 13.59 29.28
N LYS A 407 -26.57 14.87 29.06
CA LYS A 407 -27.41 15.79 28.27
C LYS A 407 -27.12 15.60 26.77
N PHE A 408 -28.08 15.04 26.03
CA PHE A 408 -27.90 14.65 24.64
C PHE A 408 -28.95 15.28 23.71
N GLU A 409 -28.71 16.51 23.26
CA GLU A 409 -29.50 17.16 22.19
C GLU A 409 -28.80 17.12 20.82
N PHE A 410 -27.80 16.25 20.64
CA PHE A 410 -26.86 16.37 19.52
C PHE A 410 -27.39 15.95 18.14
N PHE A 411 -28.49 15.19 18.07
CA PHE A 411 -28.99 14.63 16.80
C PHE A 411 -30.41 15.07 16.43
N HIS A 412 -31.07 15.84 17.30
CA HIS A 412 -32.32 16.52 16.99
C HIS A 412 -32.02 17.94 16.47
N TYR A 413 -31.69 18.06 15.19
CA TYR A 413 -31.60 19.38 14.56
C TYR A 413 -33.00 19.97 14.34
N LYS A 414 -33.55 20.60 15.39
CA LYS A 414 -34.60 21.62 15.30
C LYS A 414 -34.28 22.74 16.29
N SER A 415 -33.45 23.67 15.80
CA SER A 415 -33.33 25.09 16.17
C SER A 415 -33.11 25.53 17.62
N LYS A 416 -32.21 26.53 17.68
CA LYS A 416 -32.07 27.66 18.61
C LYS A 416 -31.36 27.38 19.94
N ASP A 417 -30.10 27.84 19.92
CA ASP A 417 -29.34 28.39 21.03
C ASP A 417 -28.63 27.39 21.98
N ASP A 418 -27.32 27.62 22.11
CA ASP A 418 -26.47 27.32 23.28
C ASP A 418 -25.93 25.92 23.63
N SER A 419 -25.28 25.20 22.70
CA SER A 419 -24.47 24.02 23.11
C SER A 419 -23.19 23.72 22.30
N ILE A 420 -22.61 24.73 21.66
CA ILE A 420 -21.42 24.59 20.77
C ILE A 420 -20.09 24.32 21.51
N TRP A 421 -20.00 24.47 22.83
CA TRP A 421 -18.69 24.56 23.50
C TRP A 421 -18.01 23.26 23.98
N ALA A 422 -18.72 22.17 24.25
CA ALA A 422 -18.09 21.10 25.06
C ALA A 422 -17.50 19.87 24.30
N LEU A 423 -17.37 19.89 22.97
CA LEU A 423 -16.63 18.82 22.24
C LEU A 423 -15.14 19.10 22.04
N TYR A 424 -14.70 20.36 22.25
CA TYR A 424 -13.36 20.80 21.91
C TYR A 424 -12.52 21.33 23.08
N SER A 425 -13.06 21.37 24.31
CA SER A 425 -12.27 21.67 25.52
C SER A 425 -11.39 20.50 26.01
N CYS A 426 -11.57 19.27 25.50
CA CYS A 426 -10.78 18.09 25.92
C CYS A 426 -9.68 17.66 24.93
N ARG A 427 -9.15 18.60 24.14
CA ARG A 427 -8.07 18.31 23.16
C ARG A 427 -6.68 17.95 23.74
N PRO A 428 -6.29 18.28 24.99
CA PRO A 428 -4.95 17.91 25.46
C PRO A 428 -4.79 16.44 25.86
N THR A 429 -5.84 15.76 26.33
CA THR A 429 -5.71 14.46 27.03
C THR A 429 -5.88 13.22 26.13
N LEU A 430 -6.63 13.31 25.02
CA LEU A 430 -6.83 12.16 24.11
C LEU A 430 -5.59 11.82 23.26
N SER A 431 -4.77 12.80 22.88
CA SER A 431 -3.58 12.57 22.06
C SER A 431 -2.48 11.79 22.81
N SER A 432 -2.43 11.88 24.13
CA SER A 432 -1.44 11.20 24.97
C SER A 432 -1.79 9.74 25.23
N SER A 433 -3.08 9.42 25.39
CA SER A 433 -3.55 8.06 25.70
C SER A 433 -3.46 7.11 24.50
N ILE A 434 -3.69 7.63 23.28
CA ILE A 434 -3.59 6.85 22.03
C ILE A 434 -2.13 6.50 21.70
N LYS A 435 -1.15 7.33 22.11
CA LYS A 435 0.28 7.02 21.93
C LYS A 435 0.84 6.05 22.96
N LYS A 436 0.24 5.94 24.15
CA LYS A 436 0.70 5.01 25.21
C LYS A 436 0.17 3.58 25.03
N LYS A 437 -1.04 3.37 24.49
CA LYS A 437 -1.62 2.03 24.30
C LYS A 437 -1.16 1.27 23.05
N ALA A 438 -0.31 1.88 22.21
CA ALA A 438 0.24 1.25 21.00
C ALA A 438 1.67 0.68 21.20
N ASN A 439 2.19 0.67 22.43
CA ASN A 439 3.50 0.11 22.79
C ASN A 439 3.39 -0.81 24.04
N VAL A 440 2.51 -1.81 23.98
CA VAL A 440 2.61 -3.05 24.76
C VAL A 440 2.28 -4.20 23.84
#